data_AF-A0A2N2CBU0-F1
#
_entry.id   AF-A0A2N2CBU0-F1
#
_cell.length_a   1.000
_cell.length_b   1.000
_cell.length_c   1.000
_cell.angle_alpha   90.00
_cell.angle_beta   90.00
_cell.angle_gamma   90.00
#
_symmetry.space_group_name_H-M   'P 1'
#
loop_
_entity.id
_entity.type
_entity.pdbx_description
1 polymer ?
#
loop_
_entity_poly.entity_id
_entity_poly.type
_entity_poly.pdbx_seq_one_letter_code
_entity_poly.pdbx_strand_id
1 'polypeptide(L)'
;MDKKTSFRVNNRTETIYGYLSLALGGISFAIFLWAVYLSAYNQVGSEVLIGLIELVAIMLCFAGLTLGFIGETREDKLKMTAHFGIALNLIIGIFHVLVIWHAF
;
A
#
# COMPACT_ATOMS: atom_id res chain seq x y z
N MET A 1 -43.33 6.57 -27.61
CA MET A 1 -42.17 5.70 -27.36
C MET A 1 -41.55 6.12 -26.03
N ASP A 2 -41.91 5.44 -24.95
CA ASP A 2 -41.36 5.71 -23.61
C ASP A 2 -39.91 5.22 -23.54
N LYS A 3 -38.99 6.17 -23.38
CA LYS A 3 -37.58 5.90 -23.14
C LYS A 3 -37.45 5.39 -21.71
N LYS A 4 -37.49 4.06 -21.53
CA LYS A 4 -37.20 3.42 -20.25
C LYS A 4 -35.74 3.70 -19.88
N THR A 5 -35.51 4.72 -19.07
CA THR A 5 -34.26 4.91 -18.34
C THR A 5 -34.19 3.83 -17.27
N SER A 6 -33.59 2.68 -17.61
CA SER A 6 -33.27 1.67 -16.60
C SER A 6 -32.23 2.26 -15.66
N PHE A 7 -32.66 2.69 -14.47
CA PHE A 7 -31.75 2.96 -13.37
C PHE A 7 -31.06 1.64 -13.04
N ARG A 8 -29.81 1.51 -13.48
CA ARG A 8 -28.96 0.36 -13.14
C ARG A 8 -28.63 0.51 -11.66
N VAL A 9 -29.47 -0.07 -10.80
CA VAL A 9 -29.24 -0.13 -9.36
C VAL A 9 -27.85 -0.73 -9.17
N ASN A 10 -26.92 0.09 -8.70
CA ASN A 10 -25.51 -0.24 -8.58
C ASN A 10 -25.36 -1.26 -7.45
N ASN A 11 -25.59 -2.54 -7.78
CA ASN A 11 -25.57 -3.69 -6.88
C ASN A 11 -24.14 -4.16 -6.54
N ARG A 12 -23.15 -3.28 -6.72
CA ARG A 12 -21.75 -3.54 -6.40
C ARG A 12 -21.58 -3.67 -4.90
N THR A 13 -21.01 -4.79 -4.47
CA THR A 13 -20.62 -5.08 -3.10
C THR A 13 -19.42 -4.23 -2.72
N GLU A 14 -19.52 -3.51 -1.61
CA GLU A 14 -18.36 -2.81 -1.02
C GLU A 14 -17.43 -3.85 -0.42
N THR A 15 -16.21 -3.94 -0.94
CA THR A 15 -15.19 -4.83 -0.42
C THR A 15 -14.13 -4.03 0.33
N ILE A 16 -13.74 -4.54 1.50
CA ILE A 16 -12.81 -3.84 2.39
C ILE A 16 -11.35 -3.84 1.86
N TYR A 17 -11.07 -4.55 0.76
CA TYR A 17 -9.70 -4.76 0.27
C TYR A 17 -9.00 -3.47 -0.16
N GLY A 18 -9.71 -2.51 -0.77
CA GLY A 18 -9.13 -1.22 -1.12
C GLY A 18 -8.66 -0.43 0.12
N TYR A 19 -9.45 -0.46 1.19
CA TYR A 19 -9.06 0.16 2.47
C TYR A 19 -7.91 -0.58 3.16
N LEU A 20 -7.90 -1.91 3.13
CA LEU A 20 -6.78 -2.69 3.66
C LEU A 20 -5.48 -2.44 2.89
N SER A 21 -5.54 -2.35 1.56
CA SER A 21 -4.42 -1.98 0.71
C SER A 21 -3.86 -0.60 1.09
N LEU A 22 -4.75 0.39 1.23
CA LEU A 22 -4.39 1.74 1.65
C LEU A 22 -3.75 1.76 3.05
N ALA A 23 -4.34 1.03 4.01
CA ALA A 23 -3.86 0.95 5.38
C ALA A 23 -2.46 0.31 5.46
N LEU A 24 -2.23 -0.80 4.74
CA LEU A 24 -0.93 -1.44 4.67
C LEU A 24 0.12 -0.51 4.04
N GLY A 25 -0.23 0.19 2.96
CA GLY A 25 0.66 1.19 2.35
C GLY A 25 0.99 2.35 3.31
N GLY A 26 0.00 2.82 4.07
CA GLY A 26 0.18 3.87 5.07
C GLY A 26 1.07 3.44 6.24
N ILE A 27 0.88 2.22 6.76
CA ILE A 27 1.74 1.64 7.80
C ILE A 27 3.18 1.49 7.28
N SER A 28 3.34 0.95 6.07
CA SER A 28 4.64 0.81 5.42
C SER A 28 5.34 2.17 5.26
N PHE A 29 4.60 3.20 4.87
CA PHE A 29 5.12 4.55 4.75
C PHE A 29 5.58 5.13 6.09
N ALA A 30 4.80 4.93 7.15
CA ALA A 30 5.18 5.38 8.49
C ALA A 30 6.47 4.70 8.96
N ILE A 31 6.62 3.40 8.68
CA ILE A 31 7.85 2.65 8.98
C ILE A 31 9.03 3.22 8.19
N PHE A 32 8.85 3.47 6.89
CA PHE A 32 9.88 4.09 6.05
C PHE A 32 10.34 5.45 6.61
N LEU A 33 9.41 6.34 6.97
CA LEU A 33 9.74 7.64 7.55
C LEU A 33 10.50 7.49 8.87
N TRP A 34 10.11 6.52 9.70
CA TRP A 34 10.80 6.20 10.94
C TRP A 34 12.23 5.69 10.69
N ALA A 35 12.43 4.81 9.70
CA ALA A 35 13.74 4.32 9.30
C ALA A 35 14.65 5.45 8.79
N VAL A 36 14.13 6.34 7.94
CA VAL A 36 14.84 7.53 7.45
C VAL A 36 15.23 8.44 8.61
N TYR A 37 14.32 8.67 9.57
CA TYR A 37 14.62 9.45 10.77
C TYR A 37 15.74 8.80 11.59
N LEU A 38 15.65 7.50 11.87
CA LEU A 38 16.68 6.79 12.65
C LEU A 38 18.05 6.84 11.97
N SER A 39 18.07 6.67 10.65
CA SER A 39 19.28 6.75 9.83
C SER A 39 19.88 8.17 9.86
N ALA A 40 19.05 9.21 9.73
CA ALA A 40 19.52 10.60 9.69
C ALA A 40 20.10 11.09 11.04
N TYR A 41 19.55 10.61 12.16
CA TYR A 41 19.93 11.08 13.51
C TYR A 41 20.83 10.10 14.29
N ASN A 42 21.28 9.03 13.62
CA ASN A 42 22.39 8.16 14.00
C ASN A 42 22.35 7.59 15.43
N GLN A 43 21.87 6.35 15.52
CA GLN A 43 22.41 5.36 16.46
C GLN A 43 23.37 4.44 15.71
N VAL A 44 24.68 4.66 15.86
CA VAL A 44 25.72 3.74 15.38
C VAL A 44 25.39 2.33 15.91
N GLY A 45 25.26 1.35 15.01
CA GLY A 45 24.90 -0.04 15.35
C GLY A 45 23.43 -0.43 15.16
N SER A 46 22.54 0.49 14.74
CA SER A 46 21.14 0.16 14.40
C SER A 46 20.91 -0.22 12.93
N GLU A 47 21.96 -0.24 12.09
CA GLU A 47 21.87 -0.57 10.66
C GLU A 47 21.12 -1.89 10.45
N VAL A 48 21.60 -2.99 11.04
CA VAL A 48 20.97 -4.32 10.90
C VAL A 48 19.49 -4.30 11.31
N LEU A 49 19.14 -3.59 12.39
CA LEU A 49 17.75 -3.46 12.85
C LEU A 49 16.89 -2.72 11.82
N ILE A 50 17.39 -1.61 11.28
CA ILE A 50 16.70 -0.82 10.25
C ILE A 50 16.47 -1.69 9.01
N GLY A 51 17.48 -2.45 8.56
CA GLY A 51 17.33 -3.36 7.42
C GLY A 51 16.29 -4.45 7.62
N LEU A 52 16.23 -5.02 8.83
CA LEU A 52 15.21 -6.01 9.20
C LEU A 52 13.80 -5.42 9.21
N ILE A 53 13.65 -4.20 9.73
CA ILE A 53 12.37 -3.47 9.75
C ILE A 53 11.93 -3.13 8.32
N GLU A 54 12.85 -2.69 7.47
CA GLU A 54 12.59 -2.39 6.05
C GLU A 54 12.17 -3.65 5.27
N LEU A 55 12.75 -4.82 5.57
CA LEU A 55 12.31 -6.11 5.03
C LEU A 55 10.90 -6.51 5.48
N VAL A 56 10.50 -6.17 6.71
CA VAL A 56 9.11 -6.38 7.14
C VAL A 56 8.18 -5.41 6.44
N ALA A 57 8.58 -4.16 6.29
CA ALA A 57 7.78 -3.13 5.61
C ALA A 57 7.57 -3.47 4.12
N ILE A 58 8.59 -3.96 3.42
CA ILE A 58 8.40 -4.38 2.03
C ILE A 58 7.41 -5.55 1.90
N MET A 59 7.39 -6.50 2.86
CA MET A 59 6.38 -7.57 2.90
C MET A 59 4.96 -7.00 3.10
N LEU A 60 4.79 -5.98 3.93
CA LEU A 60 3.52 -5.26 4.09
C LEU A 60 3.11 -4.56 2.79
N CYS A 61 4.05 -3.94 2.08
CA CYS A 61 3.81 -3.37 0.75
C CYS A 61 3.32 -4.42 -0.25
N PHE A 62 3.98 -5.58 -0.29
CA PHE A 62 3.55 -6.68 -1.15
C PHE A 62 2.13 -7.14 -0.81
N ALA A 63 1.83 -7.37 0.48
CA ALA A 63 0.47 -7.72 0.90
C ALA A 63 -0.55 -6.64 0.53
N GLY A 64 -0.20 -5.36 0.69
CA GLY A 64 -1.00 -4.21 0.29
C GLY A 64 -1.28 -4.18 -1.22
N LEU A 65 -0.27 -4.49 -2.05
CA LEU A 65 -0.44 -4.63 -3.50
C LEU A 65 -1.39 -5.78 -3.84
N THR A 66 -1.23 -6.97 -3.24
CA THR A 66 -2.10 -8.10 -3.52
C THR A 66 -3.55 -7.78 -3.19
N LEU A 67 -3.81 -7.18 -2.03
CA LEU A 67 -5.15 -6.74 -1.64
C LEU A 67 -5.68 -5.64 -2.56
N GLY A 68 -4.82 -4.72 -3.01
CA GLY A 68 -5.17 -3.67 -3.97
C GLY A 68 -5.63 -4.27 -5.31
N PHE A 69 -4.86 -5.20 -5.88
CA PHE A 69 -5.24 -5.89 -7.12
C PHE A 69 -6.51 -6.75 -6.96
N ILE A 70 -6.70 -7.41 -5.81
CA ILE A 70 -7.96 -8.12 -5.52
C ILE A 70 -9.15 -7.13 -5.45
N GLY A 71 -8.96 -5.97 -4.81
CA GLY A 71 -9.97 -4.93 -4.75
C GLY A 71 -10.30 -4.32 -6.11
N GLU A 72 -9.32 -4.21 -7.00
CA GLU A 72 -9.51 -3.68 -8.35
C GLU A 72 -10.21 -4.66 -9.29
N THR A 73 -9.89 -5.95 -9.17
CA THR A 73 -10.47 -7.01 -10.02
C THR A 73 -11.91 -7.36 -9.65
N ARG A 74 -12.34 -7.10 -8.41
CA ARG A 74 -13.74 -7.25 -8.01
C ARG A 74 -14.61 -6.11 -8.58
N GLU A 75 -15.89 -6.41 -8.83
CA GLU A 75 -16.90 -5.40 -9.19
C GLU A 75 -17.27 -4.53 -7.98
N ASP A 76 -16.28 -3.82 -7.43
CA ASP A 76 -16.45 -2.96 -6.26
C ASP A 76 -16.83 -1.54 -6.69
N LYS A 77 -17.59 -0.83 -5.85
CA LYS A 77 -17.75 0.63 -5.95
C LYS A 77 -16.45 1.35 -5.59
N LEU A 78 -15.64 0.74 -4.72
CA LEU A 78 -14.45 1.35 -4.12
C LEU A 78 -13.17 1.13 -4.94
N LYS A 79 -13.26 0.99 -6.27
CA LYS A 79 -12.09 0.87 -7.15
C LYS A 79 -11.05 1.98 -6.97
N MET A 80 -11.53 3.18 -6.63
CA MET A 80 -10.64 4.32 -6.41
C MET A 80 -9.71 4.09 -5.20
N THR A 81 -10.20 3.51 -4.10
CA THR A 81 -9.35 3.24 -2.93
C THR A 81 -8.36 2.11 -3.22
N ALA A 82 -8.76 1.11 -4.01
CA ALA A 82 -7.85 0.08 -4.51
C ALA A 82 -6.73 0.67 -5.38
N HIS A 83 -7.05 1.58 -6.31
CA HIS A 83 -6.03 2.28 -7.11
C HIS A 83 -5.07 3.11 -6.26
N PHE A 84 -5.58 3.87 -5.29
CA PHE A 84 -4.74 4.65 -4.38
C PHE A 84 -3.86 3.75 -3.52
N GLY A 85 -4.41 2.65 -3.01
CA GLY A 85 -3.65 1.63 -2.28
C GLY A 85 -2.54 1.04 -3.14
N ILE A 86 -2.84 0.62 -4.37
CA ILE A 86 -1.83 0.09 -5.30
C ILE A 86 -0.71 1.11 -5.56
N ALA A 87 -1.08 2.35 -5.92
CA ALA A 87 -0.12 3.41 -6.20
C ALA A 87 0.78 3.70 -4.99
N LEU A 88 0.19 3.81 -3.80
CA LEU A 88 0.92 4.05 -2.56
C LEU A 88 1.91 2.91 -2.27
N ASN A 89 1.46 1.66 -2.29
CA ASN A 89 2.33 0.51 -2.01
C ASN A 89 3.44 0.36 -3.07
N LEU A 90 3.19 0.70 -4.34
CA LEU A 90 4.22 0.70 -5.40
C LEU A 90 5.32 1.72 -5.11
N ILE A 91 4.92 2.97 -4.84
CA ILE A 91 5.87 4.07 -4.59
C ILE A 91 6.70 3.76 -3.34
N ILE A 92 6.04 3.35 -2.25
CA ILE A 92 6.72 3.03 -1.00
C ILE A 92 7.58 1.76 -1.12
N GLY A 93 7.12 0.74 -1.85
CA GLY A 93 7.91 -0.45 -2.14
C GLY A 93 9.21 -0.12 -2.87
N ILE A 94 9.20 0.82 -3.82
CA ILE A 94 10.42 1.30 -4.49
C ILE A 94 11.38 1.94 -3.47
N PHE A 95 10.87 2.77 -2.56
CA PHE A 95 11.71 3.39 -1.53
C PHE A 95 12.33 2.36 -0.58
N HIS A 96 11.57 1.33 -0.16
CA HIS A 96 12.12 0.24 0.65
C HIS A 96 13.24 -0.50 -0.09
N VAL A 97 13.06 -0.81 -1.38
CA VAL A 97 14.13 -1.42 -2.19
C VAL A 97 15.36 -0.53 -2.26
N LEU A 98 15.19 0.78 -2.45
CA LEU A 98 16.30 1.73 -2.50
C LEU A 98 17.05 1.80 -1.18
N VAL A 99 16.34 1.83 -0.05
CA VAL A 99 16.98 1.82 1.28
C VAL A 99 17.75 0.53 1.48
N ILE A 100 17.15 -0.63 1.19
CA ILE A 100 17.83 -1.93 1.34
C ILE A 100 19.06 -2.02 0.42
N TRP A 101 18.99 -1.50 -0.81
CA TRP A 101 20.08 -1.54 -1.78
C TRP A 101 21.24 -0.59 -1.46
N HIS A 102 20.96 0.57 -0.86
CA HIS A 102 21.98 1.60 -0.61
C HIS A 102 22.46 1.66 0.84
N ALA A 103 21.71 1.12 1.80
CA ALA A 103 22.07 1.14 3.22
C ALA A 103 22.89 -0.10 3.67
N PHE A 104 22.98 -1.15 2.85
CA PHE A 104 23.77 -2.37 3.07
C PHE A 104 24.55 -2.75 1.80
#